data_AF-A0A7J7LY02-F1
#
_entry.id   AF-A0A7J7LY02-F1
#
_cell.length_a   1.000
_cell.length_b   1.000
_cell.length_c   1.000
_cell.angle_alpha   90.00
_cell.angle_beta   90.00
_cell.angle_gamma   90.00
#
_symmetry.space_group_name_H-M   'P 1'
#
loop_
_entity.id
_entity.type
_entity.pdbx_description
1 polymer ?
#
loop_
_entity_poly.entity_id
_entity_poly.type
_entity_poly.pdbx_seq_one_letter_code
_entity_poly.pdbx_strand_id
1 'polypeptide(L)'
;MRNGSLADHLFKGNSNTLDWNMRYQISLGTARGLAYLHENGDDCIIHCGIKPENILLDIDFFPKIANFGLAKLFGRDFNKVLNTIRGNKGYLARNGFMALLLITVSTNFCN
;
A
#
# COMPACT_ATOMS: atom_id res chain seq x y z
N MET A 1 15.90 5.84 -3.19
CA MET A 1 15.58 7.28 -3.33
C MET A 1 16.41 8.07 -2.32
N ARG A 2 16.58 9.39 -2.51
CA ARG A 2 17.56 10.18 -1.73
C ARG A 2 17.31 10.17 -0.21
N ASN A 3 16.06 10.15 0.21
CA ASN A 3 15.69 10.11 1.63
C ASN A 3 15.44 8.69 2.16
N GLY A 4 15.85 7.63 1.44
CA GLY A 4 15.71 6.25 1.92
C GLY A 4 14.25 5.77 2.02
N SER A 5 14.01 4.83 2.92
CA SER A 5 12.70 4.24 3.22
C SER A 5 12.05 4.89 4.43
N LEU A 6 10.72 4.83 4.55
CA LEU A 6 10.00 5.31 5.72
C LEU A 6 10.45 4.59 7.01
N ALA A 7 10.84 3.31 6.92
CA ALA A 7 11.43 2.58 8.03
C ALA A 7 12.71 3.24 8.58
N ASP A 8 13.54 3.84 7.72
CA ASP A 8 14.74 4.54 8.14
C ASP A 8 14.42 5.74 9.03
N HIS A 9 13.31 6.44 8.74
CA HIS A 9 12.86 7.61 9.49
C HIS A 9 12.06 7.27 10.76
N LEU A 10 11.45 6.08 10.82
CA LEU A 10 10.65 5.65 11.96
C LEU A 10 11.45 4.89 13.01
N PHE A 11 12.46 4.12 12.60
CA PHE A 11 13.10 3.13 13.49
C PHE A 11 14.59 3.31 13.70
N LYS A 12 15.33 4.01 12.82
CA LYS A 12 16.80 4.08 12.92
C LYS A 12 17.36 5.11 13.89
N GLY A 13 16.55 5.70 14.77
CA GLY A 13 17.03 6.52 15.89
C GLY A 13 17.85 7.78 15.51
N ASN A 14 17.93 8.13 14.23
CA ASN A 14 18.63 9.31 13.77
C ASN A 14 17.80 10.57 14.08
N SER A 15 18.48 11.67 14.40
CA SER A 15 17.93 12.95 14.88
C SER A 15 16.91 13.65 13.96
N ASN A 16 16.62 13.10 12.78
CA ASN A 16 15.64 13.62 11.83
C ASN A 16 14.36 12.80 11.86
N THR A 17 13.75 12.69 13.03
CA THR A 17 12.41 12.11 13.17
C THR A 17 11.41 12.98 12.42
N LEU A 18 10.62 12.38 11.53
CA LEU A 18 9.56 13.08 10.81
C LEU A 18 8.56 13.67 11.82
N ASP A 19 8.24 14.94 11.64
CA ASP A 19 7.17 15.59 12.40
C ASP A 19 5.80 14.98 12.05
N TRP A 20 4.78 15.32 12.84
CA TRP A 20 3.44 14.78 12.63
C TRP A 20 2.83 15.15 11.28
N ASN A 21 3.05 16.38 10.81
CA ASN A 21 2.49 16.85 9.56
C ASN A 21 3.08 16.09 8.37
N MET A 22 4.39 15.87 8.37
CA MET A 22 5.10 15.10 7.37
C MET A 22 4.63 13.64 7.36
N ARG A 23 4.43 13.02 8.54
CA ARG A 23 3.86 11.66 8.63
C ARG A 23 2.46 11.58 8.04
N TYR A 24 1.64 12.59 8.28
CA TYR A 24 0.30 12.69 7.71
C TYR A 24 0.35 12.80 6.17
N GLN A 25 1.20 13.67 5.63
CA GLN A 25 1.38 13.81 4.18
C GLN A 25 1.91 12.52 3.53
N ILE A 26 2.85 11.82 4.18
CA ILE A 26 3.37 10.53 3.72
C ILE A 26 2.26 9.47 3.73
N SER A 27 1.44 9.42 4.77
CA SER A 27 0.32 8.47 4.87
C SER A 27 -0.73 8.73 3.78
N LEU A 28 -1.10 10.00 3.59
CA LEU A 28 -2.04 10.44 2.56
C LEU A 28 -1.51 10.14 1.14
N GLY A 29 -0.25 10.46 0.86
CA GLY A 29 0.38 10.17 -0.43
C GLY A 29 0.47 8.67 -0.70
N THR A 30 0.77 7.86 0.32
CA THR A 30 0.77 6.39 0.20
C THR A 30 -0.62 5.86 -0.10
N ALA A 31 -1.65 6.37 0.56
CA ALA A 31 -3.04 5.99 0.31
C ALA A 31 -3.48 6.36 -1.12
N ARG A 32 -3.09 7.55 -1.62
CA ARG A 32 -3.33 7.96 -3.01
C ARG A 32 -2.63 7.05 -4.02
N GLY A 33 -1.37 6.67 -3.75
CA GLY A 33 -0.64 5.72 -4.59
C GLY A 33 -1.32 4.34 -4.63
N LEU A 34 -1.86 3.88 -3.49
CA LEU A 34 -2.63 2.63 -3.42
C LEU A 34 -3.95 2.72 -4.18
N ALA A 35 -4.70 3.80 -4.02
CA ALA A 35 -5.93 4.04 -4.78
C ALA A 35 -5.63 4.03 -6.29
N TYR A 36 -4.54 4.68 -6.70
CA TYR A 36 -4.11 4.67 -8.10
C TYR A 36 -3.89 3.25 -8.63
N LEU A 37 -3.20 2.39 -7.87
CA LEU A 37 -2.96 1.00 -8.26
C LEU A 37 -4.24 0.16 -8.34
N HIS A 38 -5.24 0.49 -7.53
CA HIS A 38 -6.51 -0.25 -7.51
C HIS A 38 -7.47 0.19 -8.62
N GLU A 39 -7.48 1.48 -8.96
CA GLU A 39 -8.54 2.11 -9.75
C GLU A 39 -8.10 2.50 -11.16
N ASN A 40 -6.80 2.75 -11.40
CA ASN A 40 -6.34 3.20 -12.71
C ASN A 40 -5.88 2.04 -13.58
N GLY A 41 -6.71 1.72 -14.59
CA GLY A 41 -6.37 0.82 -15.68
C GLY A 41 -7.46 -0.20 -15.99
N ASP A 42 -7.16 -1.11 -16.91
CA ASP A 42 -7.99 -2.28 -17.20
C ASP A 42 -7.83 -3.40 -16.18
N ASP A 43 -6.75 -3.35 -15.41
CA ASP A 43 -6.39 -4.31 -14.38
C ASP A 43 -6.18 -3.63 -13.03
N CYS A 44 -6.66 -4.27 -11.96
CA CYS A 44 -6.44 -3.88 -10.57
C CYS A 44 -5.12 -4.49 -10.06
N ILE A 45 -4.22 -3.66 -9.54
CA ILE A 45 -2.96 -4.10 -8.94
C ILE A 45 -3.06 -4.06 -7.42
N ILE A 46 -3.09 -5.24 -6.78
CA ILE A 46 -2.99 -5.34 -5.33
C ILE A 46 -1.51 -5.49 -4.95
N HIS A 47 -0.95 -4.53 -4.20
CA HIS A 47 0.48 -4.52 -3.86
C HIS A 47 0.91 -5.66 -2.91
N CYS A 48 0.04 -6.06 -1.96
CA CYS A 48 0.22 -7.15 -0.98
C CYS A 48 1.40 -7.02 0.01
N GLY A 49 2.35 -6.10 -0.21
CA GLY A 49 3.54 -5.92 0.62
C GLY A 49 3.67 -4.52 1.20
N ILE A 50 2.57 -3.89 1.65
CA ILE A 50 2.65 -2.54 2.23
C ILE A 50 3.26 -2.60 3.64
N LYS A 51 4.42 -1.97 3.79
CA LYS A 51 5.19 -1.83 5.03
C LYS A 51 6.16 -0.64 4.92
N PRO A 52 6.64 -0.06 6.03
CA PRO A 52 7.49 1.13 5.99
C PRO A 52 8.79 0.98 5.18
N GLU A 53 9.34 -0.22 5.06
CA GLU A 53 10.55 -0.49 4.26
C GLU A 53 10.28 -0.38 2.75
N ASN A 54 9.03 -0.60 2.35
CA ASN A 54 8.57 -0.57 0.96
C ASN A 54 7.97 0.79 0.56
N ILE A 55 7.99 1.78 1.46
CA ILE A 55 7.62 3.17 1.15
C ILE A 55 8.92 3.96 1.07
N LEU A 56 9.30 4.38 -0.14
CA LEU A 56 10.50 5.16 -0.38
C LEU A 56 10.18 6.65 -0.47
N LEU A 57 11.06 7.50 0.04
CA LEU A 57 10.86 8.95 0.08
C LEU A 57 11.79 9.65 -0.93
N ASP A 58 11.24 10.52 -1.78
CA ASP A 58 12.05 11.36 -2.67
C ASP A 58 12.66 12.55 -1.93
N ILE A 59 13.35 13.42 -2.68
CA ILE A 59 14.03 14.60 -2.13
C ILE A 59 13.09 15.53 -1.36
N ASP A 60 11.80 15.57 -1.74
CA ASP A 60 10.77 16.42 -1.13
C ASP A 60 9.90 15.64 -0.12
N PHE A 61 10.34 14.44 0.27
CA PHE A 61 9.62 13.53 1.18
C PHE A 61 8.28 13.03 0.63
N PHE A 62 8.04 13.09 -0.68
CA PHE A 62 6.86 12.44 -1.26
C PHE A 62 7.04 10.91 -1.25
N PRO A 63 6.01 10.18 -0.78
CA PRO A 63 6.06 8.73 -0.70
C PRO A 63 5.90 8.09 -2.09
N LYS A 64 6.71 7.06 -2.34
CA LYS A 64 6.59 6.17 -3.49
C LYS A 64 6.54 4.72 -3.03
N ILE A 65 5.51 4.02 -3.47
CA ILE A 65 5.32 2.60 -3.19
C ILE A 65 6.35 1.83 -4.02
N ALA A 66 7.12 0.97 -3.36
CA ALA A 66 8.17 0.16 -3.96
C ALA A 66 7.99 -1.32 -3.60
N ASN A 67 8.73 -2.17 -4.31
CA ASN A 67 8.78 -3.61 -4.10
C ASN A 67 7.44 -4.34 -4.39
N PHE A 68 7.11 -4.40 -5.67
CA PHE A 68 5.95 -5.13 -6.21
C PHE A 68 6.17 -6.64 -6.33
N GLY A 69 7.19 -7.21 -5.67
CA GLY A 69 7.50 -8.65 -5.78
C GLY A 69 6.38 -9.58 -5.28
N LEU A 70 5.47 -9.07 -4.45
CA LEU A 70 4.27 -9.78 -4.00
C LEU A 70 2.99 -9.28 -4.68
N ALA A 71 3.08 -8.29 -5.56
CA ALA A 71 1.93 -7.68 -6.18
C ALA A 71 1.18 -8.68 -7.07
N LYS A 72 -0.13 -8.50 -7.17
CA LYS A 72 -1.00 -9.30 -8.03
C LYS A 72 -1.80 -8.40 -8.94
N LEU A 73 -1.83 -8.79 -10.21
CA LEU A 73 -2.66 -8.19 -11.22
C LEU A 73 -3.95 -8.99 -11.32
N PHE A 74 -5.08 -8.30 -11.29
CA PHE A 74 -6.38 -8.91 -11.52
C PHE A 74 -7.14 -8.11 -12.59
N GLY A 75 -7.75 -8.80 -13.54
CA GLY A 75 -8.73 -8.15 -14.40
C GLY A 75 -9.92 -7.63 -13.58
N ARG A 76 -10.64 -6.63 -14.10
CA ARG A 76 -11.82 -5.98 -13.46
C ARG A 76 -13.01 -6.91 -13.13
N ASP A 77 -12.88 -8.18 -13.44
CA ASP A 77 -13.83 -9.23 -13.10
C ASP A 77 -13.75 -9.51 -11.57
N PHE A 78 -14.44 -8.68 -10.78
CA PHE A 78 -14.41 -8.68 -9.31
C PHE A 78 -14.69 -10.06 -8.70
N ASN A 79 -15.48 -10.89 -9.38
CA ASN A 79 -15.72 -12.28 -9.00
C ASN A 79 -14.45 -13.16 -9.07
N LYS A 80 -13.56 -12.93 -10.04
CA LYS A 80 -12.25 -13.62 -10.11
C LYS A 80 -11.29 -13.13 -9.03
N VAL A 81 -11.32 -11.84 -8.70
CA VAL A 81 -10.55 -11.25 -7.60
C VAL A 81 -10.93 -11.92 -6.28
N LEU A 82 -12.22 -11.92 -5.93
CA LEU A 82 -12.74 -12.55 -4.72
C LEU A 82 -12.48 -14.05 -4.65
N ASN A 83 -12.68 -14.78 -5.76
CA ASN A 83 -12.42 -16.22 -5.81
C ASN A 83 -10.93 -16.56 -5.64
N THR A 84 -10.03 -15.73 -6.17
CA THR A 84 -8.57 -15.92 -6.00
C THR A 84 -8.13 -15.58 -4.58
N ILE A 85 -8.68 -14.52 -3.98
CA ILE A 85 -8.42 -14.13 -2.59
C ILE A 85 -8.94 -15.21 -1.62
N ARG A 86 -10.12 -15.77 -1.90
CA ARG A 86 -10.73 -16.85 -1.09
C ARG A 86 -10.03 -18.20 -1.28
N GLY A 87 -9.45 -18.46 -2.46
CA GLY A 87 -8.72 -19.69 -2.78
C GLY A 87 -7.29 -19.73 -2.24
N ASN A 88 -6.62 -18.58 -2.08
CA ASN A 88 -5.27 -18.52 -1.52
C ASN A 88 -5.29 -18.32 0.00
N LYS A 89 -5.08 -19.41 0.75
CA LYS A 89 -4.92 -19.42 2.23
C LYS A 89 -3.87 -18.44 2.77
N GLY A 90 -2.97 -17.91 1.94
CA GLY A 90 -1.96 -16.92 2.30
C GLY A 90 -2.42 -15.45 2.34
N TYR A 91 -3.56 -15.11 1.72
CA TYR A 91 -4.13 -13.74 1.78
C TYR A 91 -4.97 -13.48 3.03
N LEU A 92 -5.35 -14.56 3.73
CA LEU A 92 -5.85 -14.52 5.08
C LEU A 92 -4.65 -14.32 6.01
N ALA A 93 -4.12 -13.10 6.07
CA ALA A 93 -3.19 -12.75 7.14
C ALA A 93 -3.85 -13.11 8.48
N ARG A 94 -3.08 -13.72 9.39
CA ARG A 94 -3.47 -14.24 10.71
C ARG A 94 -4.32 -13.27 11.55
N ASN A 95 -4.28 -11.99 11.20
CA ASN A 95 -5.04 -10.92 11.82
C ASN A 95 -5.86 -10.29 10.69
N GLY A 96 -7.19 -10.43 10.69
CA GLY A 96 -8.11 -10.04 9.60
C GLY A 96 -8.11 -8.57 9.14
N PHE A 97 -7.15 -7.77 9.60
CA PHE A 97 -6.96 -6.36 9.26
C PHE A 97 -6.54 -6.12 7.80
N MET A 98 -5.77 -7.01 7.17
CA MET A 98 -5.33 -6.80 5.77
C MET A 98 -6.45 -7.08 4.75
N ALA A 99 -7.26 -8.11 5.01
CA ALA A 99 -8.46 -8.37 4.23
C ALA A 99 -9.49 -7.25 4.42
N LEU A 100 -9.65 -6.75 5.66
CA LEU A 100 -10.55 -5.64 5.94
C LEU A 100 -10.07 -4.34 5.30
N LEU A 101 -8.77 -4.01 5.29
CA LEU A 101 -8.28 -2.79 4.65
C LEU A 101 -8.51 -2.81 3.12
N LEU A 102 -8.27 -3.95 2.48
CA LEU A 102 -8.56 -4.12 1.04
C LEU A 102 -10.06 -4.02 0.73
N ILE A 103 -10.92 -4.60 1.58
CA ILE A 103 -12.37 -4.54 1.40
C ILE A 103 -12.90 -3.14 1.71
N THR A 104 -12.49 -2.49 2.81
CA THR A 104 -13.00 -1.17 3.22
C THR A 104 -12.57 -0.05 2.28
N VAL A 105 -11.41 -0.16 1.64
CA VAL A 105 -11.03 0.76 0.55
C VAL A 105 -11.85 0.47 -0.70
N SER A 106 -12.07 -0.80 -1.05
CA SER A 106 -12.85 -1.16 -2.25
C SER A 106 -14.36 -0.89 -2.12
N THR A 107 -14.95 -0.91 -0.92
CA THR A 107 -16.40 -0.69 -0.72
C THR A 107 -16.78 0.78 -0.50
N ASN A 108 -15.84 1.66 -0.15
CA ASN A 108 -16.13 3.09 0.03
C ASN A 108 -15.82 3.95 -1.20
N PHE A 109 -15.16 3.41 -2.22
CA PHE A 109 -14.78 4.16 -3.44
C PHE A 109 -15.46 3.67 -4.73
N CYS A 110 -16.28 2.60 -4.66
CA CYS A 110 -17.07 2.09 -5.78
C CYS A 110 -18.59 2.38 -5.66
N ASN A 111 -18.98 3.48 -5.02
CA ASN A 111 -20.33 4.04 -5.10
C ASN A 111 -20.26 5.49 -5.62
#